data_AF-A0A950Q3M6-F1
#
_entry.id   AF-A0A950Q3M6-F1
#
_cell.length_a   1.000
_cell.length_b   1.000
_cell.length_c   1.000
_cell.angle_alpha   90.00
_cell.angle_beta   90.00
_cell.angle_gamma   90.00
#
_symmetry.space_group_name_H-M   'P 1'
#
loop_
_entity.id
_entity.type
_entity.pdbx_description
1 polymer ?
#
loop_
_entity_poly.entity_id
_entity_poly.type
_entity_poly.pdbx_seq_one_letter_code
_entity_poly.pdbx_strand_id
1 'polypeptide(L)'
;MRIALYATAAAGLASLGSAEILRGALASSASALTEATPFVFAAVALEVVARPARWLLAYAGCGCSHGPSARSIPAAAATWLAFGPIVAVARFAGGVIVAAFLRPRVRHCGTRVATPQALNEIAALVPAAVLAAALMQLFAHLGNAALGVGPSVAFGAALGISGPCALGTVALAGALRAHAPAAMTAFLCIAGILDVRALRPHHSRTRHEHDGFAYGLLGSALASVGARHGAALVHPAFCAPLDLCAIAAFACCVIFRRRRCPGARVAPALMLSGALIGAPPPAYQATETTLSDAFPGEQLRFAGTLTCDHKSCALVRYAITCCRADATPLVIAISGVSPRLAGSWLRVDGTIESVRHDLALVPRSVERISPPGDPFIYR
;
A
#
# COMPACT_ATOMS: atom_id res chain seq x y z
N MET A 1 24.58 -9.96 0.32
CA MET A 1 24.34 -8.51 0.27
C MET A 1 22.89 -8.11 0.57
N ARG A 2 21.86 -8.62 -0.13
CA ARG A 2 20.43 -8.33 0.19
C ARG A 2 20.04 -8.71 1.62
N ILE A 3 20.29 -9.98 1.98
CA ILE A 3 20.03 -10.49 3.33
C ILE A 3 20.79 -9.64 4.36
N ALA A 4 22.02 -9.22 4.06
CA ALA A 4 22.77 -8.33 4.95
C ALA A 4 22.11 -6.96 5.09
N LEU A 5 21.65 -6.32 4.01
CA LEU A 5 21.02 -4.99 4.05
C LEU A 5 19.67 -5.01 4.78
N TYR A 6 18.87 -6.06 4.57
CA TYR A 6 17.61 -6.26 5.29
C TYR A 6 17.82 -6.70 6.73
N ALA A 7 18.83 -7.54 7.00
CA ALA A 7 19.20 -7.94 8.35
C ALA A 7 19.78 -6.75 9.13
N THR A 8 20.55 -5.85 8.50
CA THR A 8 21.02 -4.63 9.15
C THR A 8 19.87 -3.65 9.40
N ALA A 9 18.90 -3.54 8.49
CA ALA A 9 17.70 -2.72 8.71
C ALA A 9 16.84 -3.29 9.85
N ALA A 10 16.64 -4.61 9.87
CA ALA A 10 15.90 -5.30 10.94
C ALA A 10 16.65 -5.27 12.28
N ALA A 11 17.97 -5.45 12.27
CA ALA A 11 18.81 -5.34 13.46
C ALA A 11 18.88 -3.91 13.98
N GLY A 12 18.95 -2.92 13.08
CA GLY A 12 18.87 -1.49 13.42
C GLY A 12 17.53 -1.16 14.09
N LEU A 13 16.42 -1.61 13.51
CA LEU A 13 15.09 -1.52 14.13
C LEU A 13 15.04 -2.19 15.51
N ALA A 14 15.59 -3.40 15.65
CA ALA A 14 15.60 -4.13 16.90
C ALA A 14 16.48 -3.46 17.96
N SER A 15 17.59 -2.82 17.57
CA SER A 15 18.49 -2.11 18.48
C SER A 15 17.98 -0.74 18.92
N LEU A 16 17.13 -0.10 18.10
CA LEU A 16 16.64 1.26 18.34
C LEU A 16 15.20 1.32 18.86
N GLY A 17 14.43 0.25 18.70
CA GLY A 17 12.98 0.28 18.86
C GLY A 17 12.50 -0.05 20.27
N SER A 18 11.64 0.80 20.83
CA SER A 18 10.66 0.37 21.83
C SER A 18 9.76 -0.73 21.25
N ALA A 19 9.11 -1.53 22.10
CA ALA A 19 8.17 -2.58 21.66
C ALA A 19 7.07 -2.05 20.72
N GLU A 20 6.73 -0.76 20.83
CA GLU A 20 5.77 -0.07 19.96
C GLU A 20 6.29 0.12 18.53
N ILE A 21 7.56 0.50 18.35
CA ILE A 21 8.18 0.66 17.02
C ILE A 21 8.23 -0.68 16.30
N LEU A 22 8.59 -1.75 17.02
CA LEU A 22 8.62 -3.09 16.44
C LEU A 22 7.20 -3.56 16.04
N ARG A 23 6.21 -3.32 16.91
CA ARG A 23 4.79 -3.63 16.62
C ARG A 23 4.29 -2.85 15.40
N GLY A 24 4.59 -1.55 15.33
CA GLY A 24 4.24 -0.68 14.20
C GLY A 24 4.90 -1.13 12.91
N ALA A 25 6.19 -1.48 12.95
CA ALA A 25 6.90 -1.96 11.77
C ALA A 25 6.35 -3.31 11.26
N LEU A 26 6.04 -4.24 12.16
CA LEU A 26 5.41 -5.52 11.81
C LEU A 26 4.02 -5.32 11.22
N ALA A 27 3.21 -4.44 11.81
CA ALA A 27 1.88 -4.08 11.32
C ALA A 27 1.94 -3.49 9.91
N SER A 28 2.78 -2.48 9.66
CA SER A 28 2.94 -1.89 8.33
C SER A 28 3.48 -2.88 7.30
N SER A 29 4.37 -3.78 7.71
CA SER A 29 4.87 -4.85 6.83
C SER A 29 3.77 -5.83 6.45
N ALA A 30 2.97 -6.26 7.43
CA ALA A 30 1.84 -7.17 7.21
C ALA A 30 0.76 -6.52 6.34
N SER A 31 0.45 -5.24 6.58
CA SER A 31 -0.44 -4.41 5.76
C SER A 31 0.01 -4.41 4.30
N ALA A 32 1.26 -4.00 4.02
CA ALA A 32 1.79 -3.94 2.66
C ALA A 32 1.76 -5.30 1.93
N LEU A 33 2.06 -6.39 2.64
CA LEU A 33 1.96 -7.74 2.07
C LEU A 33 0.51 -8.14 1.77
N THR A 34 -0.42 -7.77 2.66
CA THR A 34 -1.84 -8.06 2.51
C THR A 34 -2.40 -7.31 1.30
N GLU A 35 -2.13 -6.01 1.16
CA GLU A 35 -2.56 -5.19 0.01
C GLU A 35 -1.96 -5.68 -1.31
N ALA A 36 -0.72 -6.20 -1.30
CA ALA A 36 -0.09 -6.74 -2.49
C ALA A 36 -0.69 -8.09 -2.93
N THR A 37 -1.34 -8.83 -2.01
CA THR A 37 -1.78 -10.20 -2.24
C THR A 37 -2.80 -10.34 -3.38
N PRO A 38 -3.86 -9.52 -3.48
CA PRO A 38 -4.79 -9.55 -4.60
C PRO A 38 -4.12 -9.41 -5.97
N PHE A 39 -3.14 -8.52 -6.07
CA PHE A 39 -2.40 -8.31 -7.32
C PHE A 39 -1.53 -9.51 -7.68
N VAL A 40 -0.94 -10.18 -6.69
CA VAL A 40 -0.16 -11.41 -6.91
C VAL A 40 -1.07 -12.57 -7.33
N PHE A 41 -2.22 -12.76 -6.69
CA PHE A 41 -3.17 -13.79 -7.10
C PHE A 41 -3.77 -13.50 -8.47
N ALA A 42 -4.11 -12.25 -8.76
CA ALA A 42 -4.59 -11.82 -10.08
C ALA A 42 -3.54 -12.07 -11.17
N ALA A 43 -2.27 -11.81 -10.89
CA ALA A 43 -1.15 -12.15 -11.78
C ALA A 43 -1.08 -13.65 -12.09
N VAL A 44 -1.14 -14.49 -11.05
CA VAL A 44 -1.11 -15.95 -11.20
C VAL A 44 -2.34 -16.45 -11.97
N ALA A 45 -3.53 -15.91 -11.68
CA ALA A 45 -4.76 -16.24 -12.38
C ALA A 45 -4.71 -15.82 -13.86
N LEU A 46 -4.25 -14.59 -14.13
CA LEU A 46 -4.07 -14.06 -15.48
C LEU A 46 -3.11 -14.93 -16.27
N GLU A 47 -2.03 -15.44 -15.67
CA GLU A 47 -1.14 -16.36 -16.36
C GLU A 47 -1.83 -17.68 -16.74
N VAL A 48 -2.65 -18.24 -15.84
CA VAL A 48 -3.40 -19.46 -16.13
C VAL A 48 -4.36 -19.25 -17.30
N VAL A 49 -5.05 -18.10 -17.34
CA VAL A 49 -6.01 -17.75 -18.39
C VAL A 49 -5.31 -17.35 -19.70
N ALA A 50 -4.23 -16.58 -19.63
CA ALA A 50 -3.51 -16.00 -20.76
C ALA A 50 -2.41 -16.90 -21.34
N ARG A 51 -2.38 -18.20 -20.98
CA ARG A 51 -1.50 -19.21 -21.59
C ARG A 51 -1.38 -19.15 -23.13
N PRO A 52 -2.46 -18.91 -23.91
CA PRO A 52 -2.33 -18.76 -25.36
C PRO A 52 -1.57 -17.49 -25.79
N ALA A 53 -1.60 -16.43 -24.99
CA ALA A 53 -0.93 -15.16 -25.25
C ALA A 53 0.39 -15.04 -24.47
N ARG A 54 1.36 -15.90 -24.80
CA ARG A 54 2.67 -15.99 -24.09
C ARG A 54 3.43 -14.66 -23.98
N TRP A 55 3.17 -13.70 -24.88
CA TRP A 55 3.79 -12.38 -24.84
C TRP A 55 3.29 -11.51 -23.67
N LEU A 56 2.03 -11.67 -23.26
CA LEU A 56 1.45 -10.96 -22.10
C LEU A 56 2.03 -11.46 -20.78
N LEU A 57 2.46 -12.72 -20.73
CA LEU A 57 3.07 -13.32 -19.53
C LEU A 57 4.35 -12.59 -19.09
N ALA A 58 5.04 -11.91 -20.01
CA ALA A 58 6.21 -11.09 -19.69
C ALA A 58 5.91 -9.88 -18.78
N TYR A 59 4.63 -9.50 -18.70
CA TYR A 59 4.13 -8.37 -17.93
C TYR A 59 3.28 -8.79 -16.72
N ALA A 60 2.86 -10.06 -16.64
CA ALA A 60 1.95 -10.55 -15.61
C ALA A 60 2.61 -10.74 -14.23
N GLY A 61 3.93 -10.95 -14.14
CA GLY A 61 4.61 -11.15 -12.85
C GLY A 61 4.68 -9.88 -11.97
N CYS A 62 5.08 -10.03 -10.70
CA CYS A 62 5.21 -8.91 -9.74
C CYS A 62 6.40 -7.95 -10.03
N GLY A 63 7.10 -8.17 -11.15
CA GLY A 63 8.33 -7.46 -11.51
C GLY A 63 9.60 -8.01 -10.87
N CYS A 64 9.56 -9.11 -10.12
CA CYS A 64 10.78 -9.78 -9.64
C CYS A 64 11.63 -10.41 -10.76
N SER A 65 11.01 -10.70 -11.92
CA SER A 65 11.59 -11.52 -12.98
C SER A 65 12.17 -10.69 -14.13
N HIS A 66 13.30 -11.16 -14.68
CA HIS A 66 14.09 -10.63 -15.81
C HIS A 66 13.63 -9.31 -16.46
N GLY A 67 14.38 -8.23 -16.23
CA GLY A 67 14.19 -6.93 -16.88
C GLY A 67 13.70 -5.85 -15.90
N PRO A 68 13.43 -4.63 -16.41
CA PRO A 68 12.94 -3.53 -15.57
C PRO A 68 11.56 -3.88 -15.03
N SER A 69 11.48 -3.94 -13.70
CA SER A 69 10.30 -4.39 -12.96
C SER A 69 9.09 -3.46 -13.12
N ALA A 70 9.32 -2.19 -13.50
CA ALA A 70 8.28 -1.18 -13.75
C ALA A 70 7.27 -1.57 -14.86
N ARG A 71 7.60 -2.55 -15.71
CA ARG A 71 6.68 -3.08 -16.73
C ARG A 71 5.62 -4.04 -16.19
N SER A 72 5.67 -4.40 -14.90
CA SER A 72 4.69 -5.30 -14.29
C SER A 72 3.30 -4.67 -14.32
N ILE A 73 2.31 -5.35 -14.91
CA ILE A 73 0.90 -4.93 -14.89
C ILE A 73 0.39 -4.80 -13.44
N PRO A 74 0.63 -5.78 -12.53
CA PRO A 74 0.33 -5.62 -11.12
C PRO A 74 0.89 -4.33 -10.51
N ALA A 75 2.15 -4.00 -10.80
CA ALA A 75 2.77 -2.80 -10.27
C ALA A 75 2.21 -1.52 -10.92
N ALA A 76 1.87 -1.54 -12.21
CA ALA A 76 1.22 -0.43 -12.89
C ALA A 76 -0.19 -0.18 -12.32
N ALA A 77 -0.97 -1.23 -12.08
CA ALA A 77 -2.28 -1.14 -11.45
C ALA A 77 -2.18 -0.59 -10.01
N ALA A 78 -1.24 -1.08 -9.21
CA ALA A 78 -0.98 -0.55 -7.87
C ALA A 78 -0.52 0.91 -7.93
N THR A 79 0.34 1.28 -8.90
CA THR A 79 0.78 2.68 -9.09
C THR A 79 -0.39 3.57 -9.50
N TRP A 80 -1.30 3.07 -10.33
CA TRP A 80 -2.50 3.81 -10.75
C TRP A 80 -3.37 4.13 -9.54
N LEU A 81 -3.65 3.12 -8.71
CA LEU A 81 -4.48 3.30 -7.52
C LEU A 81 -3.83 4.26 -6.51
N ALA A 82 -2.51 4.17 -6.31
CA ALA A 82 -1.82 4.97 -5.30
C ALA A 82 -1.43 6.39 -5.75
N PHE A 83 -1.12 6.59 -7.04
CA PHE A 83 -0.54 7.84 -7.56
C PHE A 83 -1.25 8.39 -8.81
N GLY A 84 -2.29 7.72 -9.28
CA GLY A 84 -3.07 8.12 -10.45
C GLY A 84 -2.55 7.55 -11.78
N PRO A 85 -3.39 7.64 -12.84
CA PRO A 85 -3.13 7.02 -14.14
C PRO A 85 -1.88 7.59 -14.83
N ILE A 86 -1.64 8.90 -14.73
CA ILE A 86 -0.53 9.56 -15.42
C ILE A 86 0.82 9.01 -14.92
N VAL A 87 0.99 8.91 -13.60
CA VAL A 87 2.21 8.38 -12.99
C VAL A 87 2.40 6.90 -13.36
N ALA A 88 1.32 6.11 -13.33
CA ALA A 88 1.36 4.71 -13.72
C ALA A 88 1.79 4.49 -15.17
N VAL A 89 1.19 5.24 -16.10
CA VAL A 89 1.50 5.16 -17.54
C VAL A 89 2.93 5.62 -17.81
N ALA A 90 3.35 6.75 -17.23
CA ALA A 90 4.72 7.27 -17.40
C ALA A 90 5.75 6.27 -16.89
N ARG A 91 5.51 5.67 -15.72
CA ARG A 91 6.40 4.68 -15.11
C ARG A 91 6.47 3.39 -15.92
N PHE A 92 5.33 2.88 -16.37
CA PHE A 92 5.26 1.71 -17.23
C PHE A 92 6.00 1.95 -18.56
N ALA A 93 5.75 3.10 -19.21
CA ALA A 93 6.42 3.50 -20.44
C ALA A 93 7.94 3.62 -20.25
N GLY A 94 8.40 4.25 -19.16
CA GLY A 94 9.82 4.33 -18.82
C GLY A 94 10.47 2.95 -18.68
N GLY A 95 9.80 2.01 -17.99
CA GLY A 95 10.24 0.62 -17.90
C GLY A 95 10.33 -0.07 -19.27
N VAL A 96 9.34 0.13 -20.14
CA VAL A 96 9.34 -0.42 -21.51
C VAL A 96 10.47 0.16 -22.36
N ILE A 97 10.68 1.47 -22.30
CA ILE A 97 11.75 2.16 -23.04
C ILE A 97 13.12 1.64 -22.59
N VAL A 98 13.39 1.58 -21.28
CA VAL A 98 14.64 1.04 -20.77
C VAL A 98 14.82 -0.43 -21.13
N ALA A 99 13.75 -1.24 -21.09
CA ALA A 99 13.81 -2.63 -21.55
C ALA A 99 14.21 -2.72 -23.04
N ALA A 100 13.69 -1.82 -23.88
CA ALA A 100 14.02 -1.77 -25.30
C ALA A 100 15.50 -1.43 -25.53
N PHE A 101 16.06 -0.50 -24.75
CA PHE A 101 17.50 -0.17 -24.80
C PHE A 101 18.40 -1.30 -24.27
N LEU A 102 17.93 -2.07 -23.28
CA LEU A 102 18.69 -3.18 -22.69
C LEU A 102 18.57 -4.51 -23.48
N ARG A 103 17.59 -4.63 -24.39
CA ARG A 103 17.34 -5.84 -25.21
C ARG A 103 18.59 -6.44 -25.90
N PRO A 104 19.53 -5.66 -26.47
CA PRO A 104 20.70 -6.23 -27.14
C PRO A 104 21.59 -7.06 -26.21
N ARG A 105 21.64 -6.71 -24.91
CA ARG A 105 22.50 -7.36 -23.91
C ARG A 105 21.84 -8.56 -23.21
N VAL A 106 20.50 -8.68 -23.26
CA VAL A 106 19.75 -9.67 -22.47
C VAL A 106 19.25 -10.87 -23.31
N ARG A 107 19.38 -10.83 -24.65
CA ARG A 107 18.93 -11.89 -25.58
C ARG A 107 19.52 -13.29 -25.34
N HIS A 108 20.59 -13.42 -24.54
CA HIS A 108 21.30 -14.69 -24.34
C HIS A 108 20.83 -15.54 -23.14
N CYS A 109 19.88 -15.07 -22.33
CA CYS A 109 19.29 -15.89 -21.26
C CYS A 109 17.96 -16.50 -21.74
N GLY A 110 17.98 -17.81 -22.06
CA GLY A 110 16.80 -18.56 -22.47
C GLY A 110 15.65 -18.41 -21.47
N THR A 111 14.58 -17.74 -21.89
CA THR A 111 13.38 -17.48 -21.09
C THR A 111 12.53 -18.76 -20.98
N ARG A 112 12.94 -19.70 -20.13
CA ARG A 112 11.95 -20.60 -19.53
C ARG A 112 11.15 -19.76 -18.55
N VAL A 113 9.95 -19.38 -18.97
CA VAL A 113 8.94 -18.72 -18.12
C VAL A 113 8.65 -19.69 -16.97
N ALA A 114 9.23 -19.42 -15.81
CA ALA A 114 8.90 -20.14 -14.59
C ALA A 114 7.47 -19.74 -14.22
N THR A 115 6.61 -20.72 -14.01
CA THR A 115 5.23 -20.46 -13.56
C THR A 115 5.28 -19.70 -12.22
N PRO A 116 4.68 -18.50 -12.13
CA PRO A 116 4.67 -17.70 -10.93
C PRO A 116 3.88 -18.44 -9.86
N GLN A 117 4.36 -18.32 -8.64
CA GLN A 117 3.78 -18.97 -7.47
C GLN A 117 3.49 -17.90 -6.45
N ALA A 118 2.23 -17.80 -6.02
CA ALA A 118 1.80 -16.76 -5.10
C ALA A 118 2.69 -16.69 -3.84
N LEU A 119 3.03 -17.82 -3.22
CA LEU A 119 3.89 -17.85 -2.03
C LEU A 119 5.30 -17.29 -2.28
N ASN A 120 5.93 -17.64 -3.39
CA ASN A 120 7.27 -17.15 -3.70
C ASN A 120 7.26 -15.65 -4.03
N GLU A 121 6.22 -15.18 -4.73
CA GLU A 121 6.08 -13.77 -5.06
C GLU A 121 5.78 -12.92 -3.81
N ILE A 122 4.95 -13.42 -2.89
CA ILE A 122 4.69 -12.78 -1.59
C ILE A 122 5.96 -12.82 -0.71
N ALA A 123 6.68 -13.94 -0.67
CA ALA A 123 7.95 -14.03 0.06
C ALA A 123 9.01 -13.06 -0.49
N ALA A 124 9.05 -12.84 -1.80
CA ALA A 124 9.93 -11.86 -2.41
C ALA A 124 9.60 -10.40 -2.05
N LEU A 125 8.36 -10.13 -1.60
CA LEU A 125 7.91 -8.82 -1.11
C LEU A 125 8.29 -8.57 0.35
N VAL A 126 8.54 -9.59 1.17
CA VAL A 126 8.84 -9.43 2.62
C VAL A 126 9.96 -8.43 2.88
N PRO A 127 11.12 -8.50 2.21
CA PRO A 127 12.21 -7.58 2.51
C PRO A 127 11.88 -6.13 2.14
N ALA A 128 11.05 -5.94 1.10
CA ALA A 128 10.53 -4.65 0.68
C ALA A 128 9.64 -4.04 1.76
N ALA A 129 8.69 -4.84 2.23
CA ALA A 129 7.70 -4.45 3.22
C ALA A 129 8.37 -4.08 4.56
N VAL A 130 9.32 -4.92 5.01
CA VAL A 130 10.09 -4.65 6.24
C VAL A 130 10.92 -3.38 6.11
N LEU A 131 11.60 -3.18 4.98
CA LEU A 131 12.38 -1.96 4.76
C LEU A 131 11.49 -0.71 4.73
N ALA A 132 10.33 -0.77 4.06
CA ALA A 132 9.38 0.33 4.03
C ALA A 132 8.84 0.67 5.41
N ALA A 133 8.46 -0.35 6.18
CA ALA A 133 8.03 -0.18 7.55
C ALA A 133 9.12 0.42 8.45
N ALA A 134 10.36 -0.04 8.28
CA ALA A 134 11.51 0.51 9.01
C ALA A 134 11.71 2.01 8.73
N LEU A 135 11.67 2.38 7.46
CA LEU A 135 11.84 3.75 7.03
C LEU A 135 10.71 4.64 7.51
N MET A 136 9.45 4.19 7.45
CA MET A 136 8.32 4.94 7.99
C MET A 136 8.52 5.28 9.47
N GLN A 137 8.89 4.29 10.29
CA GLN A 137 9.12 4.51 11.72
C GLN A 137 10.31 5.44 11.97
N LEU A 138 11.39 5.28 11.18
CA LEU A 138 12.57 6.14 11.28
C LEU A 138 12.25 7.61 10.95
N PHE A 139 11.52 7.86 9.86
CA PHE A 139 11.11 9.21 9.47
C PHE A 139 10.11 9.83 10.44
N ALA A 140 9.17 9.03 10.96
CA ALA A 140 8.26 9.47 12.01
C ALA A 140 9.02 9.92 13.27
N HIS A 141 10.14 9.26 13.60
CA HIS A 141 10.96 9.61 14.76
C HIS A 141 11.89 10.82 14.52
N LEU A 142 12.52 10.91 13.35
CA LEU A 142 13.47 11.98 13.02
C LEU A 142 12.79 13.33 12.72
N GLY A 143 11.51 13.32 12.34
CA GLY A 143 10.76 14.51 11.95
C GLY A 143 11.13 15.01 10.55
N ASN A 144 10.14 15.47 9.79
CA ASN A 144 10.28 15.86 8.37
C ASN A 144 11.25 17.04 8.13
N ALA A 145 11.58 17.82 9.16
CA ALA A 145 12.37 19.05 9.02
C ALA A 145 13.89 18.82 8.92
N ALA A 146 14.39 17.64 9.25
CA ALA A 146 15.83 17.41 9.39
C ALA A 146 16.57 17.20 8.05
N LEU A 147 15.87 16.81 6.98
CA LEU A 147 16.49 16.46 5.70
C LEU A 147 16.13 17.49 4.63
N GLY A 148 17.13 18.22 4.13
CA GLY A 148 16.97 19.07 2.96
C GLY A 148 16.48 18.30 1.73
N VAL A 149 15.97 19.03 0.73
CA VAL A 149 15.45 18.45 -0.52
C VAL A 149 16.51 17.61 -1.24
N GLY A 150 17.75 18.10 -1.33
CA GLY A 150 18.87 17.41 -1.99
C GLY A 150 19.17 16.02 -1.39
N PRO A 151 19.47 15.93 -0.08
CA PRO A 151 19.67 14.65 0.61
C PRO A 151 18.47 13.70 0.46
N SER A 152 17.24 14.22 0.53
CA SER A 152 16.02 13.42 0.35
C SER A 152 15.92 12.81 -1.05
N VAL A 153 16.21 13.59 -2.09
CA VAL A 153 16.25 13.11 -3.48
C VAL A 153 17.34 12.05 -3.67
N ALA A 154 18.56 12.30 -3.18
CA ALA A 154 19.67 11.36 -3.28
C ALA A 154 19.37 10.03 -2.55
N PHE A 155 18.75 10.12 -1.38
CA PHE A 155 18.31 8.97 -0.60
C PHE A 155 17.23 8.16 -1.33
N GLY A 156 16.20 8.84 -1.86
CA GLY A 156 15.15 8.21 -2.66
C GLY A 156 15.71 7.52 -3.91
N ALA A 157 16.66 8.16 -4.60
CA ALA A 157 17.33 7.58 -5.75
C ALA A 157 18.14 6.32 -5.39
N ALA A 158 18.93 6.36 -4.32
CA ALA A 158 19.72 5.23 -3.84
C ALA A 158 18.83 4.04 -3.42
N LEU A 159 17.71 4.33 -2.76
CA LEU A 159 16.67 3.33 -2.45
C LEU A 159 16.04 2.77 -3.73
N GLY A 160 15.82 3.57 -4.76
CA GLY A 160 15.25 3.13 -6.03
C GLY A 160 16.16 2.15 -6.77
N ILE A 161 17.47 2.42 -6.79
CA ILE A 161 18.49 1.55 -7.40
C ILE A 161 18.59 0.21 -6.67
N SER A 162 18.56 0.26 -5.34
CA SER A 162 18.56 -0.93 -4.47
C SER A 162 17.17 -1.56 -4.31
N GLY A 163 16.18 -0.97 -4.98
CA GLY A 163 14.77 -1.15 -4.71
C GLY A 163 14.32 -2.60 -4.78
N PRO A 164 13.29 -2.96 -3.99
CA PRO A 164 12.62 -4.23 -4.08
C PRO A 164 11.94 -4.43 -5.46
N CYS A 165 11.23 -5.55 -5.62
CA CYS A 165 10.37 -5.74 -6.78
C CYS A 165 9.34 -4.62 -6.95
N ALA A 166 8.77 -4.50 -8.15
CA ALA A 166 7.96 -3.33 -8.52
C ALA A 166 6.75 -3.11 -7.59
N LEU A 167 6.05 -4.15 -7.14
CA LEU A 167 4.97 -3.97 -6.15
C LEU A 167 5.50 -3.41 -4.82
N GLY A 168 6.62 -3.94 -4.32
CA GLY A 168 7.25 -3.43 -3.10
C GLY A 168 7.72 -1.98 -3.23
N THR A 169 8.09 -1.54 -4.44
CA THR A 169 8.42 -0.14 -4.68
C THR A 169 7.19 0.77 -4.61
N VAL A 170 6.01 0.33 -5.10
CA VAL A 170 4.78 1.13 -4.96
C VAL A 170 4.42 1.32 -3.48
N ALA A 171 4.50 0.24 -2.69
CA ALA A 171 4.24 0.31 -1.26
C ALA A 171 5.23 1.26 -0.54
N LEU A 172 6.53 1.14 -0.83
CA LEU A 172 7.55 2.03 -0.27
C LEU A 172 7.37 3.49 -0.69
N ALA A 173 6.98 3.74 -1.94
CA ALA A 173 6.68 5.09 -2.40
C ALA A 173 5.45 5.67 -1.68
N GLY A 174 4.41 4.87 -1.48
CA GLY A 174 3.19 5.30 -0.77
C GLY A 174 3.51 5.72 0.66
N ALA A 175 4.32 4.92 1.33
CA ALA A 175 4.88 5.21 2.66
C ALA A 175 5.67 6.54 2.72
N LEU A 176 6.51 6.81 1.71
CA LEU A 176 7.30 8.04 1.65
C LEU A 176 6.49 9.28 1.26
N ARG A 177 5.31 9.13 0.66
CA ARG A 177 4.50 10.24 0.13
C ARG A 177 4.15 11.28 1.21
N ALA A 178 3.81 10.82 2.42
CA ALA A 178 3.39 11.71 3.51
C ALA A 178 4.58 12.41 4.21
N HIS A 179 5.75 11.75 4.26
CA HIS A 179 6.88 12.21 5.08
C HIS A 179 8.01 12.85 4.27
N ALA A 180 8.25 12.37 3.04
CA ALA A 180 9.37 12.78 2.20
C ALA A 180 8.99 12.77 0.71
N PRO A 181 8.16 13.72 0.23
CA PRO A 181 7.65 13.73 -1.14
C PRO A 181 8.75 13.84 -2.20
N ALA A 182 9.84 14.56 -1.88
CA ALA A 182 11.00 14.66 -2.77
C ALA A 182 11.74 13.30 -2.91
N ALA A 183 11.91 12.57 -1.80
CA ALA A 183 12.48 11.23 -1.82
C ALA A 183 11.57 10.23 -2.56
N MET A 184 10.27 10.31 -2.32
CA MET A 184 9.25 9.50 -3.01
C MET A 184 9.31 9.69 -4.53
N THR A 185 9.39 10.95 -5.00
CA THR A 185 9.45 11.27 -6.43
C THR A 185 10.72 10.70 -7.06
N ALA A 186 11.88 10.97 -6.46
CA ALA A 186 13.16 10.45 -6.92
C ALA A 186 13.18 8.90 -6.94
N PHE A 187 12.58 8.30 -5.90
CA PHE A 187 12.43 6.87 -5.79
C PHE A 187 11.56 6.30 -6.91
N LEU A 188 10.36 6.84 -7.17
CA LEU A 188 9.46 6.35 -8.24
C LEU A 188 10.08 6.48 -9.64
N CYS A 189 10.83 7.54 -9.89
CA CYS A 189 11.51 7.78 -11.16
C CYS A 189 12.61 6.75 -11.46
N ILE A 190 13.17 6.10 -10.44
CA ILE A 190 14.31 5.19 -10.58
C ILE A 190 13.91 3.75 -10.34
N ALA A 191 13.06 3.51 -9.33
CA ALA A 191 12.69 2.20 -8.85
C ALA A 191 11.98 1.39 -9.94
N GLY A 192 12.61 0.28 -10.32
CA GLY A 192 12.11 -0.64 -11.34
C GLY A 192 12.33 -0.19 -12.79
N ILE A 193 12.86 1.01 -13.02
CA ILE A 193 13.34 1.46 -14.32
C ILE A 193 14.84 1.14 -14.44
N LEU A 194 15.65 1.61 -13.48
CA LEU A 194 17.07 1.30 -13.38
C LEU A 194 17.29 0.09 -12.47
N ASP A 195 16.71 -1.04 -12.87
CA ASP A 195 16.83 -2.26 -12.09
C ASP A 195 18.21 -2.90 -12.30
N VAL A 196 19.14 -2.70 -11.36
CA VAL A 196 20.47 -3.32 -11.36
C VAL A 196 20.38 -4.85 -11.39
N ARG A 197 19.22 -5.43 -11.02
CA ARG A 197 18.93 -6.86 -11.16
C ARG A 197 18.90 -7.32 -12.61
N ALA A 198 18.43 -6.47 -13.53
CA ALA A 198 18.42 -6.78 -14.95
C ALA A 198 19.84 -6.99 -15.50
N LEU A 199 20.85 -6.44 -14.82
CA LEU A 199 22.26 -6.56 -15.20
C LEU A 199 22.97 -7.76 -14.57
N ARG A 200 22.41 -8.37 -13.51
CA ARG A 200 22.99 -9.57 -12.88
C ARG A 200 22.24 -10.82 -13.35
N PRO A 201 22.92 -11.79 -14.00
CA PRO A 201 22.29 -13.06 -14.35
C PRO A 201 21.81 -13.76 -13.07
N HIS A 202 20.49 -13.87 -12.90
CA HIS A 202 19.91 -14.47 -11.70
C HIS A 202 20.00 -16.00 -11.83
N HIS A 203 21.02 -16.59 -11.20
CA HIS A 203 21.25 -18.04 -11.15
C HIS A 203 20.38 -18.78 -10.12
N SER A 204 19.35 -18.16 -9.57
CA SER A 204 18.45 -18.84 -8.65
C SER A 204 17.54 -19.80 -9.44
N ARG A 205 17.97 -21.07 -9.51
CA ARG A 205 17.05 -22.22 -9.54
C ARG A 205 16.27 -22.22 -8.20
N THR A 206 15.37 -21.26 -7.99
CA THR A 206 14.37 -21.39 -6.92
C THR A 206 13.47 -22.54 -7.33
N ARG A 207 13.62 -23.67 -6.65
CA ARG A 207 12.70 -24.81 -6.81
C ARG A 207 11.29 -24.30 -6.52
N HIS A 208 10.35 -24.84 -7.29
CA HIS A 208 8.92 -24.62 -7.13
C HIS A 208 8.44 -25.13 -5.76
N GLU A 209 8.50 -24.28 -4.76
CA GLU A 209 8.26 -24.61 -3.36
C GLU A 209 6.81 -24.26 -2.98
N HIS A 210 5.91 -25.21 -3.22
CA HIS A 210 4.58 -25.17 -2.63
C HIS A 210 4.64 -25.75 -1.21
N ASP A 211 3.95 -25.12 -0.27
CA ASP A 211 3.74 -25.64 1.08
C ASP A 211 2.27 -25.47 1.46
N GLY A 212 1.56 -26.58 1.69
CA GLY A 212 0.16 -26.55 2.07
C GLY A 212 -0.09 -25.78 3.38
N PHE A 213 0.81 -25.92 4.35
CA PHE A 213 0.74 -25.19 5.62
C PHE A 213 0.95 -23.69 5.42
N ALA A 214 1.88 -23.28 4.55
CA ALA A 214 2.09 -21.87 4.23
C ALA A 214 0.85 -21.24 3.58
N TYR A 215 0.17 -21.97 2.67
CA TYR A 215 -1.11 -21.54 2.12
C TYR A 215 -2.23 -21.48 3.17
N GLY A 216 -2.26 -22.41 4.11
CA GLY A 216 -3.19 -22.37 5.24
C GLY A 216 -2.98 -21.14 6.13
N LEU A 217 -1.73 -20.82 6.48
CA LEU A 217 -1.39 -19.60 7.21
C LEU A 217 -1.80 -18.34 6.44
N LEU A 218 -1.55 -18.32 5.13
CA LEU A 218 -1.92 -17.18 4.28
C LEU A 218 -3.44 -17.02 4.24
N GLY A 219 -4.18 -18.10 4.00
CA GLY A 219 -5.65 -18.08 4.01
C GLY A 219 -6.21 -17.58 5.33
N SER A 220 -5.67 -18.05 6.46
CA SER A 220 -6.07 -17.60 7.80
C SER A 220 -5.75 -16.11 8.04
N ALA A 221 -4.59 -15.64 7.60
CA ALA A 221 -4.23 -14.22 7.71
C ALA A 221 -5.22 -13.36 6.94
N LEU A 222 -5.47 -13.68 5.66
CA LEU A 222 -6.40 -12.94 4.79
C LEU A 222 -7.83 -12.98 5.32
N ALA A 223 -8.32 -14.15 5.73
CA ALA A 223 -9.65 -14.30 6.31
C ALA A 223 -9.81 -13.51 7.61
N SER A 224 -8.78 -13.47 8.46
CA SER A 224 -8.82 -12.68 9.69
C SER A 224 -8.90 -11.17 9.43
N VAL A 225 -8.22 -10.68 8.39
CA VAL A 225 -8.29 -9.27 7.96
C VAL A 225 -9.66 -8.97 7.35
N GLY A 226 -10.16 -9.86 6.49
CA GLY A 226 -11.49 -9.74 5.86
C GLY A 226 -12.63 -9.75 6.87
N ALA A 227 -12.62 -10.70 7.81
CA ALA A 227 -13.63 -10.81 8.88
C ALA A 227 -13.69 -9.60 9.81
N ARG A 228 -12.60 -8.81 9.88
CA ARG A 228 -12.54 -7.56 10.63
C ARG A 228 -12.76 -6.33 9.75
N HIS A 229 -13.28 -6.50 8.53
CA HIS A 229 -13.48 -5.43 7.54
C HIS A 229 -12.23 -4.55 7.32
N GLY A 230 -11.06 -5.19 7.34
CA GLY A 230 -9.78 -4.49 7.15
C GLY A 230 -9.23 -3.83 8.41
N ALA A 231 -9.83 -4.03 9.59
CA ALA A 231 -9.50 -3.41 10.89
C ALA A 231 -8.04 -3.00 11.01
N ALA A 232 -7.78 -1.74 10.67
CA ALA A 232 -6.48 -1.11 10.82
C ALA A 232 -5.32 -1.65 9.95
N LEU A 233 -5.56 -2.50 8.95
CA LEU A 233 -4.48 -3.08 8.15
C LEU A 233 -4.57 -2.75 6.67
N VAL A 234 -5.76 -2.66 6.11
CA VAL A 234 -5.95 -2.47 4.67
C VAL A 234 -7.18 -1.62 4.41
N HIS A 235 -7.16 -0.91 3.29
CA HIS A 235 -8.35 -0.17 2.85
C HIS A 235 -9.56 -1.12 2.69
N PRO A 236 -10.78 -0.75 3.15
CA PRO A 236 -11.97 -1.59 3.03
C PRO A 236 -12.27 -2.07 1.60
N ALA A 237 -11.88 -1.28 0.60
CA ALA A 237 -11.97 -1.66 -0.82
C ALA A 237 -11.22 -2.97 -1.16
N PHE A 238 -10.20 -3.35 -0.39
CA PHE A 238 -9.48 -4.61 -0.57
C PHE A 238 -10.15 -5.79 0.10
N CYS A 239 -11.17 -5.62 0.96
CA CYS A 239 -11.79 -6.74 1.69
C CYS A 239 -12.31 -7.84 0.76
N ALA A 240 -13.13 -7.48 -0.23
CA ALA A 240 -13.69 -8.47 -1.16
C ALA A 240 -12.59 -9.20 -1.99
N PRO A 241 -11.60 -8.51 -2.58
CA PRO A 241 -10.45 -9.18 -3.19
C PRO A 241 -9.67 -10.09 -2.24
N LEU A 242 -9.50 -9.69 -0.97
CA LEU A 242 -8.78 -10.47 0.02
C LEU A 242 -9.53 -11.74 0.43
N ASP A 243 -10.85 -11.68 0.55
CA ASP A 243 -11.69 -12.86 0.82
C ASP A 243 -11.58 -13.89 -0.32
N LEU A 244 -11.61 -13.43 -1.57
CA LEU A 244 -11.36 -14.29 -2.73
C LEU A 244 -9.96 -14.91 -2.70
N CYS A 245 -8.95 -14.14 -2.32
CA CYS A 245 -7.59 -14.64 -2.15
C CYS A 245 -7.47 -15.64 -0.98
N ALA A 246 -8.24 -15.45 0.10
CA ALA A 246 -8.30 -16.37 1.22
C ALA A 246 -8.86 -17.73 0.77
N ILE A 247 -9.96 -17.73 0.03
CA ILE A 247 -10.57 -18.94 -0.56
C ILE A 247 -9.56 -19.64 -1.49
N ALA A 248 -8.90 -18.90 -2.37
CA ALA A 248 -7.90 -19.44 -3.28
C ALA A 248 -6.68 -20.03 -2.53
N ALA A 249 -6.23 -19.38 -1.45
CA ALA A 249 -5.17 -19.88 -0.60
C ALA A 249 -5.59 -21.16 0.12
N PHE A 250 -6.80 -21.24 0.69
CA PHE A 250 -7.30 -22.47 1.30
C PHE A 250 -7.47 -23.61 0.29
N ALA A 251 -7.94 -23.34 -0.92
CA ALA A 251 -7.96 -24.33 -2.00
C ALA A 251 -6.55 -24.86 -2.30
N CYS A 252 -5.55 -23.97 -2.38
CA CYS A 252 -4.15 -24.36 -2.56
C CYS A 252 -3.60 -25.15 -1.36
N CYS A 253 -4.02 -24.84 -0.12
CA CYS A 253 -3.68 -25.61 1.07
C CYS A 253 -4.14 -27.07 0.93
N VAL A 254 -5.38 -27.30 0.48
CA VAL A 254 -5.92 -28.65 0.25
C VAL A 254 -5.17 -29.37 -0.87
N ILE A 255 -4.95 -28.69 -2.01
CA ILE A 255 -4.25 -29.26 -3.18
C ILE A 255 -2.80 -29.64 -2.82
N PHE A 256 -2.10 -28.80 -2.06
CA PHE A 256 -0.69 -28.97 -1.74
C PHE A 256 -0.41 -29.50 -0.32
N ARG A 257 -1.41 -30.08 0.37
CA ARG A 257 -1.33 -30.53 1.78
C ARG A 257 -0.16 -31.47 2.12
N ARG A 258 0.38 -32.19 1.14
CA ARG A 258 1.50 -33.13 1.32
C ARG A 258 2.88 -32.48 1.11
N ARG A 259 2.93 -31.27 0.54
CA ARG A 259 4.19 -30.58 0.26
C ARG A 259 4.56 -29.68 1.44
N ARG A 260 5.85 -29.70 1.80
CA ARG A 260 6.39 -28.93 2.91
C ARG A 260 7.63 -28.20 2.43
N CYS A 261 7.63 -26.88 2.56
CA CYS A 261 8.79 -26.04 2.39
C CYS A 261 8.81 -24.98 3.51
N PRO A 262 9.73 -25.08 4.48
CA PRO A 262 9.78 -24.14 5.60
C PRO A 262 10.07 -22.70 5.15
N GLY A 263 10.83 -22.50 4.07
CA GLY A 263 11.15 -21.15 3.56
C GLY A 263 9.92 -20.37 3.10
N ALA A 264 8.89 -21.04 2.57
CA ALA A 264 7.66 -20.41 2.10
C ALA A 264 6.75 -19.92 3.24
N ARG A 265 7.04 -20.26 4.50
CA ARG A 265 6.20 -19.95 5.67
C ARG A 265 6.44 -18.57 6.25
N VAL A 266 7.59 -17.96 5.96
CA VAL A 266 8.01 -16.70 6.59
C VAL A 266 7.01 -15.57 6.30
N ALA A 267 6.60 -15.40 5.05
CA ALA A 267 5.69 -14.32 4.69
C ALA A 267 4.27 -14.52 5.24
N PRO A 268 3.63 -15.70 5.07
CA PRO A 268 2.33 -15.96 5.68
C PRO A 268 2.32 -15.87 7.21
N ALA A 269 3.40 -16.31 7.86
CA ALA A 269 3.55 -16.17 9.31
C ALA A 269 3.62 -14.69 9.73
N LEU A 270 4.42 -13.88 9.03
CA LEU A 270 4.51 -12.43 9.27
C LEU A 270 3.14 -11.75 9.12
N MET A 271 2.41 -12.09 8.05
CA MET A 271 1.07 -11.55 7.79
C MET A 271 0.08 -11.94 8.88
N LEU A 272 0.05 -13.23 9.28
CA LEU A 272 -0.84 -13.70 10.34
C LEU A 272 -0.50 -13.06 11.69
N SER A 273 0.78 -12.96 12.04
CA SER A 273 1.20 -12.28 13.26
C SER A 273 0.77 -10.82 13.29
N GLY A 274 0.94 -10.08 12.19
CA GLY A 274 0.47 -8.70 12.08
C GLY A 274 -1.05 -8.58 12.21
N ALA A 275 -1.80 -9.51 11.60
CA ALA A 275 -3.26 -9.55 11.70
C ALA A 275 -3.75 -9.84 13.13
N LEU A 276 -3.07 -10.73 13.86
CA LEU A 276 -3.47 -11.13 15.21
C LEU A 276 -3.08 -10.10 16.28
N ILE A 277 -1.88 -9.52 16.18
CA ILE A 277 -1.38 -8.55 17.17
C ILE A 277 -2.25 -7.29 17.19
N GLY A 278 -2.94 -6.98 16.08
CA GLY A 278 -3.71 -5.76 15.93
C GLY A 278 -2.76 -4.60 15.67
N ALA A 279 -2.72 -4.13 14.44
CA ALA A 279 -2.12 -2.85 14.14
C ALA A 279 -2.94 -1.76 14.84
N PRO A 280 -2.31 -0.72 15.43
CA PRO A 280 -3.05 0.52 15.62
C PRO A 280 -3.62 0.94 14.24
N PRO A 281 -4.86 1.47 14.18
CA PRO A 281 -5.40 2.03 12.94
C PRO A 281 -4.34 2.84 12.22
N PRO A 282 -4.11 2.62 10.91
CA PRO A 282 -3.10 3.37 10.20
C PRO A 282 -3.49 4.82 10.40
N ALA A 283 -2.49 5.65 10.71
CA ALA A 283 -2.70 7.08 10.88
C ALA A 283 -2.95 7.73 9.51
N TYR A 284 -4.00 7.28 8.83
CA TYR A 284 -4.69 8.10 7.86
C TYR A 284 -5.29 9.24 8.67
N GLN A 285 -4.79 10.45 8.42
CA GLN A 285 -5.53 11.64 8.79
C GLN A 285 -6.36 11.97 7.58
N ALA A 286 -7.65 11.67 7.65
CA ALA A 286 -8.59 12.24 6.71
C ALA A 286 -8.42 13.74 6.86
N THR A 287 -7.93 14.36 5.79
CA THR A 287 -7.92 15.80 5.68
C THR A 287 -9.17 16.20 4.93
N GLU A 288 -9.49 17.48 4.96
CA GLU A 288 -10.65 18.02 4.25
C GLU A 288 -10.64 17.66 2.74
N THR A 289 -9.50 17.31 2.16
CA THR A 289 -9.37 16.88 0.76
C THR A 289 -9.52 15.37 0.53
N THR A 290 -9.37 14.50 1.53
CA THR A 290 -9.30 13.03 1.37
C THR A 290 -10.53 12.29 1.92
N LEU A 291 -11.62 13.01 2.14
CA LEU A 291 -12.82 12.52 2.82
C LEU A 291 -13.52 11.33 2.13
N SER A 292 -13.32 11.13 0.83
CA SER A 292 -13.86 10.00 0.06
C SER A 292 -13.23 8.66 0.41
N ASP A 293 -12.03 8.68 1.00
CA ASP A 293 -11.26 7.49 1.34
C ASP A 293 -11.36 7.15 2.84
N ALA A 294 -12.28 7.83 3.55
CA ALA A 294 -12.34 7.79 4.99
C ALA A 294 -12.99 6.49 5.51
N PHE A 295 -12.50 5.98 6.66
CA PHE A 295 -12.97 4.69 7.22
C PHE A 295 -13.18 4.74 8.75
N PRO A 296 -13.92 3.78 9.34
CA PRO A 296 -14.13 3.74 10.79
C PRO A 296 -12.82 3.62 11.59
N GLY A 297 -12.67 4.44 12.62
CA GLY A 297 -11.49 4.55 13.48
C GLY A 297 -10.52 5.67 13.09
N GLU A 298 -10.76 6.35 11.98
CA GLU A 298 -9.88 7.41 11.47
C GLU A 298 -10.08 8.74 12.21
N GLN A 299 -9.00 9.46 12.52
CA GLN A 299 -9.10 10.81 13.09
C GLN A 299 -9.26 11.83 11.98
N LEU A 300 -10.28 12.68 12.11
CA LEU A 300 -10.59 13.73 11.15
C LEU A 300 -10.74 15.06 11.87
N ARG A 301 -10.03 16.06 11.33
CA ARG A 301 -10.24 17.48 11.61
C ARG A 301 -10.96 18.08 10.41
N PHE A 302 -12.21 18.48 10.58
CA PHE A 302 -13.03 19.05 9.52
C PHE A 302 -13.61 20.40 9.94
N ALA A 303 -13.37 21.43 9.13
CA ALA A 303 -14.06 22.70 9.25
C ALA A 303 -15.11 22.82 8.14
N GLY A 304 -16.36 23.09 8.52
CA GLY A 304 -17.46 23.24 7.57
C GLY A 304 -18.67 23.93 8.17
N THR A 305 -19.67 24.19 7.34
CA THR A 305 -20.94 24.75 7.78
C THR A 305 -21.81 23.61 8.30
N LEU A 306 -22.33 23.72 9.53
CA LEU A 306 -23.27 22.74 10.07
C LEU A 306 -24.63 22.87 9.39
N THR A 307 -25.08 21.81 8.74
CA THR A 307 -26.42 21.68 8.19
C THR A 307 -27.13 20.57 8.93
N CYS A 308 -28.33 20.81 9.43
CA CYS A 308 -29.11 19.78 10.11
C CYS A 308 -30.47 19.63 9.45
N ASP A 309 -30.94 18.39 9.33
CA ASP A 309 -32.34 18.06 9.12
C ASP A 309 -32.99 17.68 10.47
N HIS A 310 -34.26 17.25 10.46
CA HIS A 310 -34.99 16.89 11.68
C HIS A 310 -34.43 15.66 12.44
N LYS A 311 -33.53 14.88 11.83
CA LYS A 311 -33.03 13.59 12.35
C LYS A 311 -31.50 13.48 12.37
N SER A 312 -30.78 14.33 11.66
CA SER A 312 -29.35 14.22 11.41
C SER A 312 -28.71 15.59 11.20
N CYS A 313 -27.43 15.69 11.53
CA CYS A 313 -26.60 16.86 11.25
C CYS A 313 -25.40 16.41 10.42
N ALA A 314 -24.93 17.31 9.55
CA ALA A 314 -23.75 17.12 8.73
C ALA A 314 -22.95 18.41 8.62
N LEU A 315 -21.63 18.30 8.55
CA LEU A 315 -20.77 19.41 8.17
C LEU A 315 -20.60 19.41 6.65
N VAL A 316 -20.79 20.57 6.03
CA VAL A 316 -20.71 20.75 4.59
C VAL A 316 -19.61 21.75 4.27
N ARG A 317 -18.73 21.41 3.33
CA ARG A 317 -17.78 22.34 2.72
C ARG A 317 -17.59 22.00 1.26
N TYR A 318 -17.25 22.97 0.42
CA TYR A 318 -17.11 22.73 -1.02
C TYR A 318 -15.66 22.49 -1.41
N ALA A 319 -15.40 21.45 -2.20
CA ALA A 319 -14.09 21.18 -2.79
C ALA A 319 -14.06 21.61 -4.26
N ILE A 320 -13.02 22.36 -4.62
CA ILE A 320 -12.70 22.79 -5.99
C ILE A 320 -11.56 21.92 -6.51
N THR A 321 -11.70 21.42 -7.73
CA THR A 321 -10.64 20.65 -8.41
C THR A 321 -9.85 21.53 -9.37
N CYS A 322 -10.52 22.42 -10.12
CA CYS A 322 -9.88 23.31 -11.09
C CYS A 322 -10.45 24.73 -11.07
N CYS A 323 -11.75 24.93 -10.85
CA CYS A 323 -12.36 26.26 -10.83
C CYS A 323 -13.65 26.30 -10.02
N ARG A 324 -14.10 27.47 -9.54
CA ARG A 324 -15.31 27.57 -8.71
C ARG A 324 -16.58 26.95 -9.33
N ALA A 325 -16.64 26.81 -10.66
CA ALA A 325 -17.75 26.16 -11.34
C ALA A 325 -17.82 24.64 -11.13
N ASP A 326 -16.71 24.00 -10.71
CA ASP A 326 -16.63 22.56 -10.43
C ASP A 326 -16.76 22.22 -8.94
N ALA A 327 -17.11 23.20 -8.12
CA ALA A 327 -17.20 23.04 -6.68
C ALA A 327 -18.21 21.93 -6.32
N THR A 328 -17.73 20.86 -5.69
CA THR A 328 -18.55 19.73 -5.23
C THR A 328 -18.69 19.76 -3.71
N PRO A 329 -19.89 19.49 -3.15
CA PRO A 329 -20.06 19.46 -1.71
C PRO A 329 -19.38 18.22 -1.12
N LEU A 330 -18.49 18.44 -0.17
CA LEU A 330 -18.02 17.45 0.78
C LEU A 330 -18.91 17.50 2.01
N VAL A 331 -19.59 16.38 2.26
CA VAL A 331 -20.57 16.24 3.34
C VAL A 331 -20.08 15.16 4.27
N ILE A 332 -20.04 15.46 5.57
CA ILE A 332 -19.79 14.46 6.60
C ILE A 332 -20.88 14.51 7.67
N ALA A 333 -21.53 13.38 7.91
CA ALA A 333 -22.48 13.25 9.01
C ALA A 333 -21.75 13.46 10.34
N ILE A 334 -22.38 14.15 11.29
CA ILE A 334 -21.81 14.40 12.61
C ILE A 334 -22.77 13.95 13.71
N SER A 335 -22.25 13.19 14.67
CA SER A 335 -23.04 12.66 15.79
C SER A 335 -22.94 13.57 17.01
N GLY A 336 -24.03 13.68 17.79
CA GLY A 336 -24.01 14.35 19.10
C GLY A 336 -23.91 15.88 19.08
N VAL A 337 -24.06 16.54 17.93
CA VAL A 337 -24.04 18.01 17.82
C VAL A 337 -25.47 18.58 17.86
N SER A 338 -25.63 19.71 18.56
CA SER A 338 -26.93 20.36 18.72
C SER A 338 -27.42 20.99 17.40
N PRO A 339 -28.67 20.73 16.98
CA PRO A 339 -29.29 21.41 15.84
C PRO A 339 -29.35 22.94 15.97
N ARG A 340 -29.25 23.48 17.19
CA ARG A 340 -29.21 24.94 17.44
C ARG A 340 -27.98 25.63 16.83
N LEU A 341 -26.94 24.86 16.49
CA LEU A 341 -25.74 25.37 15.84
C LEU A 341 -25.86 25.34 14.30
N ALA A 342 -27.01 24.95 13.74
CA ALA A 342 -27.21 24.92 12.29
C ALA A 342 -26.94 26.29 11.66
N GLY A 343 -26.30 26.29 10.49
CA GLY A 343 -25.83 27.48 9.78
C GLY A 343 -24.53 28.07 10.30
N SER A 344 -23.99 27.60 11.44
CA SER A 344 -22.70 28.06 11.93
C SER A 344 -21.52 27.30 11.32
N TRP A 345 -20.39 27.99 11.18
CA TRP A 345 -19.13 27.36 10.86
C TRP A 345 -18.55 26.72 12.11
N LEU A 346 -18.29 25.41 12.01
CA LEU A 346 -17.71 24.63 13.08
C LEU A 346 -16.40 24.02 12.59
N ARG A 347 -15.39 24.02 13.46
CA ARG A 347 -14.23 23.14 13.37
C ARG A 347 -14.45 21.98 14.34
N VAL A 348 -14.41 20.77 13.81
CA VAL A 348 -14.62 19.56 14.59
C VAL A 348 -13.42 18.66 14.45
N ASP A 349 -12.82 18.33 15.58
CA ASP A 349 -11.80 17.28 15.67
C ASP A 349 -12.47 16.04 16.28
N GLY A 350 -12.39 14.90 15.60
CA GLY A 350 -13.11 13.71 16.03
C GLY A 350 -12.59 12.43 15.42
N THR A 351 -13.33 11.36 15.65
CA THR A 351 -13.05 10.03 15.07
C THR A 351 -14.23 9.64 14.20
N ILE A 352 -13.97 9.09 13.01
CA ILE A 352 -15.01 8.55 12.15
C ILE A 352 -15.44 7.20 12.73
N GLU A 353 -16.72 6.99 12.94
CA GLU A 353 -17.27 5.72 13.41
C GLU A 353 -18.42 5.27 12.51
N SER A 354 -18.70 3.97 12.50
CA SER A 354 -19.92 3.47 11.85
C SER A 354 -21.08 3.62 12.82
N VAL A 355 -21.97 4.56 12.53
CA VAL A 355 -23.19 4.83 13.31
C VAL A 355 -24.37 4.44 12.45
N ARG A 356 -25.10 3.38 12.85
CA ARG A 356 -26.28 2.87 12.12
C ARG A 356 -26.00 2.54 10.64
N HIS A 357 -24.84 1.97 10.36
CA HIS A 357 -24.35 1.61 9.02
C HIS A 357 -23.87 2.77 8.13
N ASP A 358 -23.96 4.02 8.60
CA ASP A 358 -23.37 5.18 7.93
C ASP A 358 -22.07 5.60 8.63
N LEU A 359 -21.16 6.24 7.88
CA LEU A 359 -19.96 6.84 8.46
C LEU A 359 -20.31 8.22 9.04
N ALA A 360 -20.05 8.40 10.33
CA ALA A 360 -20.29 9.67 11.01
C ALA A 360 -19.05 10.10 11.80
N LEU A 361 -18.77 11.40 11.82
CA LEU A 361 -17.78 12.02 12.67
C LEU A 361 -18.34 12.07 14.10
N VAL A 362 -17.70 11.37 15.01
CA VAL A 362 -17.94 11.45 16.44
C VAL A 362 -16.99 12.50 17.02
N PRO A 363 -17.49 13.67 17.42
CA PRO A 363 -16.66 14.80 17.81
C PRO A 363 -15.95 14.52 19.14
N ARG A 364 -14.65 14.80 19.19
CA ARG A 364 -13.85 14.93 20.42
C ARG A 364 -13.83 16.39 20.89
N SER A 365 -13.76 17.32 19.95
CA SER A 365 -13.90 18.76 20.19
C SER A 365 -14.79 19.38 19.11
N VAL A 366 -15.56 20.39 19.51
CA VAL A 366 -16.36 21.22 18.59
C VAL A 366 -16.07 22.67 18.94
N GLU A 367 -15.50 23.40 17.97
CA GLU A 367 -15.19 24.82 18.10
C GLU A 367 -16.03 25.60 17.07
N ARG A 368 -16.74 26.64 17.53
CA ARG A 368 -17.38 27.58 16.60
C ARG A 368 -16.32 28.54 16.08
N ILE A 369 -16.19 28.62 14.77
CA ILE A 369 -15.20 29.48 14.11
C ILE A 369 -15.90 30.52 13.23
N SER A 370 -15.20 31.60 12.92
CA SER A 370 -15.63 32.52 11.86
C SER A 370 -15.55 31.81 10.50
N PRO A 371 -16.47 32.12 9.55
CA PRO A 371 -16.34 31.66 8.18
C PRO A 371 -14.95 32.02 7.62
N PRO A 372 -14.24 31.07 6.99
CA PRO A 372 -12.96 31.37 6.37
C PRO A 372 -13.14 32.37 5.24
N GLY A 373 -12.11 33.18 4.96
CA GLY A 373 -12.13 34.12 3.84
C GLY A 373 -12.33 33.44 2.48
N ASP A 374 -11.92 32.17 2.38
CA ASP A 374 -12.26 31.27 1.28
C ASP A 374 -12.99 30.02 1.81
N PRO A 375 -14.27 29.82 1.48
CA PRO A 375 -15.04 28.67 1.94
C PRO A 375 -14.65 27.37 1.23
N PHE A 376 -13.86 27.44 0.15
CA PHE A 376 -13.51 26.28 -0.64
C PHE A 376 -12.29 25.53 -0.08
N ILE A 377 -12.22 24.25 -0.43
CA ILE A 377 -11.06 23.38 -0.24
C ILE A 377 -10.48 23.13 -1.64
N TYR A 378 -9.19 23.37 -1.83
CA TYR A 378 -8.53 23.11 -3.11
C TYR A 378 -7.91 21.71 -3.09
N ARG A 379 -8.30 20.87 -4.05
CA ARG A 379 -7.80 19.49 -4.21
C ARG A 379 -6.58 19.38 -5.12
#